data_AF-A0A484W6F5-F1
#
_entry.id   AF-A0A484W6F5-F1
#
_cell.length_a   1.000
_cell.length_b   1.000
_cell.length_c   1.000
_cell.angle_alpha   90.00
_cell.angle_beta   90.00
_cell.angle_gamma   90.00
#
_symmetry.space_group_name_H-M   'P 1'
#
loop_
_entity.id
_entity.type
_entity.pdbx_description
1 polymer ?
#
loop_
_entity_poly.entity_id
_entity_poly.type
_entity_poly.pdbx_seq_one_letter_code
_entity_poly.pdbx_strand_id
1 'polypeptide(L)'
;MVWKNPWYDPSLKHHTPDGFRNTHSTGHQPGDVDRWQKERKAAGLPKPPSSGYDAFIQTWWQPVELNARPEDGAWWLGHASVLLRMDGRYLLTDPVFSHRASPVPFLGPQRKTPPAITVESLPPLDALLISHNHYDHLDAATVRKLLRRFPGLIVFVPLGLGDWFRRRGAKNVVELDWWQNANWQGITLTAVPAQHWSMAYAVES
;
A
#
# COMPACT_ATOMS: atom_id res chain seq x y z
N MET A 1 -17.87 6.93 -22.85
CA MET A 1 -17.89 5.46 -23.01
C MET A 1 -17.87 4.89 -21.60
N VAL A 2 -18.87 4.09 -21.22
CA VAL A 2 -18.92 3.45 -19.88
C VAL A 2 -17.79 2.41 -19.84
N TRP A 3 -16.88 2.53 -18.87
CA TRP A 3 -15.81 1.54 -18.70
C TRP A 3 -16.40 0.18 -18.33
N LYS A 4 -15.90 -0.88 -18.95
CA LYS A 4 -16.31 -2.26 -18.69
C LYS A 4 -15.19 -2.99 -17.99
N ASN A 5 -15.53 -3.81 -17.00
CA ASN A 5 -14.55 -4.60 -16.26
C ASN A 5 -13.93 -5.66 -17.19
N PRO A 6 -12.63 -5.53 -17.57
CA PRO A 6 -11.99 -6.50 -18.46
C PRO A 6 -11.73 -7.85 -17.78
N TRP A 7 -11.89 -7.92 -16.45
CA TRP A 7 -11.75 -9.12 -15.64
C TRP A 7 -13.09 -9.73 -15.22
N TYR A 8 -14.21 -9.26 -15.79
CA TYR A 8 -15.53 -9.74 -15.37
C TYR A 8 -15.66 -11.28 -15.49
N ASP A 9 -16.02 -11.92 -14.38
CA ASP A 9 -16.31 -13.34 -14.30
C ASP A 9 -17.61 -13.51 -13.48
N PRO A 10 -18.73 -13.91 -14.10
CA PRO A 10 -20.00 -14.04 -13.40
C PRO A 10 -20.01 -15.13 -12.32
N SER A 11 -19.04 -16.05 -12.31
CA SER A 11 -18.91 -17.07 -11.27
C SER A 11 -18.35 -16.50 -9.95
N LEU A 12 -17.68 -15.35 -10.01
CA LEU A 12 -17.06 -14.69 -8.87
C LEU A 12 -18.00 -13.59 -8.33
N LYS A 13 -18.46 -13.75 -7.09
CA LYS A 13 -19.47 -12.85 -6.49
C LYS A 13 -19.01 -11.39 -6.38
N HIS A 14 -17.70 -11.16 -6.25
CA HIS A 14 -17.09 -9.85 -6.16
C HIS A 14 -16.89 -9.16 -7.52
N HIS A 15 -17.14 -9.85 -8.64
CA HIS A 15 -17.07 -9.26 -9.98
C HIS A 15 -18.42 -8.68 -10.40
N THR A 16 -18.40 -7.50 -11.02
CA THR A 16 -19.54 -6.89 -11.70
C THR A 16 -19.16 -6.51 -13.15
N PRO A 17 -20.13 -6.37 -14.07
CA PRO A 17 -19.84 -5.98 -15.45
C PRO A 17 -19.08 -4.65 -15.58
N ASP A 18 -19.23 -3.80 -14.57
CA ASP A 18 -18.72 -2.42 -14.55
C ASP A 18 -17.65 -2.21 -13.45
N GLY A 19 -17.23 -3.26 -12.74
CA GLY A 19 -16.17 -3.18 -11.72
C GLY A 19 -16.14 -4.35 -10.74
N PHE A 20 -15.86 -4.04 -9.47
CA PHE A 20 -15.80 -4.98 -8.38
C PHE A 20 -16.71 -4.53 -7.24
N ARG A 21 -17.19 -5.45 -6.41
CA ARG A 21 -18.03 -5.16 -5.25
C ARG A 21 -17.61 -5.98 -4.04
N ASN A 22 -17.86 -5.41 -2.86
CA ASN A 22 -17.76 -6.15 -1.61
C ASN A 22 -18.81 -7.27 -1.55
N THR A 23 -18.43 -8.43 -1.04
CA THR A 23 -19.33 -9.59 -0.86
C THR A 23 -20.22 -9.49 0.38
N HIS A 24 -19.91 -8.57 1.29
CA HIS A 24 -20.67 -8.30 2.51
C HIS A 24 -21.15 -6.85 2.50
N SER A 25 -22.37 -6.63 3.02
CA SER A 25 -22.96 -5.29 3.13
C SER A 25 -22.13 -4.41 4.06
N THR A 26 -21.79 -3.22 3.59
CA THR A 26 -21.26 -2.14 4.42
C THR A 26 -22.43 -1.30 4.93
N GLY A 27 -22.52 -1.09 6.23
CA GLY A 27 -23.65 -0.37 6.86
C GLY A 27 -23.58 1.15 6.70
N HIS A 28 -23.13 1.66 5.56
CA HIS A 28 -22.94 3.10 5.35
C HIS A 28 -24.11 3.73 4.62
N GLN A 29 -24.46 4.94 5.05
CA GLN A 29 -25.46 5.77 4.42
C GLN A 29 -24.80 6.88 3.61
N PRO A 30 -25.42 7.35 2.52
CA PRO A 30 -24.97 8.55 1.82
C PRO A 30 -24.79 9.73 2.79
N GLY A 31 -23.65 10.40 2.72
CA GLY A 31 -23.31 11.53 3.60
C GLY A 31 -22.59 11.18 4.91
N ASP A 32 -22.40 9.89 5.22
CA ASP A 32 -21.63 9.46 6.40
C ASP A 32 -20.19 9.99 6.37
N VAL A 33 -19.57 10.04 5.19
CA VAL A 33 -18.21 10.58 5.00
C VAL A 33 -18.16 12.07 5.31
N ASP A 34 -19.09 12.86 4.78
CA ASP A 34 -19.14 14.31 5.01
C ASP A 34 -19.40 14.63 6.48
N ARG A 35 -20.30 13.87 7.11
CA ARG A 35 -20.57 13.97 8.55
C ARG A 35 -19.30 13.67 9.35
N TRP A 36 -18.65 12.55 9.07
CA TRP A 36 -17.40 12.16 9.73
C TRP A 36 -16.28 13.20 9.53
N GLN A 37 -16.12 13.75 8.32
CA GLN A 37 -15.12 14.80 8.06
C GLN A 37 -15.41 16.07 8.85
N LYS A 38 -16.67 16.52 8.89
CA LYS A 38 -17.11 17.70 9.66
C LYS A 38 -16.87 17.51 11.15
N GLU A 39 -17.24 16.35 11.69
CA GLU A 39 -17.03 15.99 13.10
C GLU A 39 -15.55 15.98 13.45
N ARG A 40 -14.70 15.39 12.61
CA ARG A 40 -13.24 15.38 12.83
C ARG A 40 -12.63 16.77 12.78
N LYS A 41 -13.06 17.61 11.83
CA LYS A 41 -12.59 19.00 11.75
C LYS A 41 -13.02 19.79 12.98
N ALA A 42 -14.27 19.65 13.41
CA ALA A 42 -14.77 20.29 14.63
C ALA A 42 -14.03 19.81 15.89
N ALA A 43 -13.66 18.53 15.94
CA ALA A 43 -12.88 17.95 17.04
C ALA A 43 -11.36 18.21 16.95
N GLY A 44 -10.88 18.90 15.90
CA GLY A 44 -9.46 19.17 15.68
C GLY A 44 -8.61 17.91 15.49
N LEU A 45 -9.17 16.85 14.89
CA LEU A 45 -8.51 15.55 14.73
C LEU A 45 -7.68 15.46 13.44
N PRO A 46 -6.58 14.66 13.45
CA PRO A 46 -6.02 13.95 14.60
C PRO A 46 -5.29 14.90 15.56
N LYS A 47 -5.48 14.68 16.87
CA LYS A 47 -4.72 15.40 17.90
C LYS A 47 -3.25 14.94 17.87
N PRO A 48 -2.28 15.84 18.14
CA PRO A 48 -0.89 15.43 18.30
C PRO A 48 -0.73 14.50 19.52
N PRO A 49 0.38 13.75 19.60
CA PRO A 49 0.74 13.04 20.84
C PRO A 49 0.73 14.00 22.04
N SER A 50 0.32 13.50 23.21
CA SER A 50 0.15 14.32 24.42
C SER A 50 1.42 15.08 24.83
N SER A 51 2.60 14.51 24.55
CA SER A 51 3.91 15.09 24.85
C SER A 51 4.55 15.80 23.64
N GLY A 52 3.80 16.00 22.55
CA GLY A 52 4.32 16.55 21.30
C GLY A 52 5.06 15.53 20.42
N TYR A 53 5.33 15.91 19.17
CA TYR A 53 5.98 15.03 18.21
C TYR A 53 7.46 14.78 18.52
N ASP A 54 8.18 15.75 19.10
CA ASP A 54 9.60 15.59 19.41
C ASP A 54 9.82 14.52 20.48
N ALA A 55 9.06 14.57 21.58
CA ALA A 55 9.10 13.54 22.62
C ALA A 55 8.63 12.17 22.09
N PHE A 56 7.62 12.16 21.21
CA PHE A 56 7.17 10.93 20.56
C PHE A 56 8.30 10.30 19.73
N ILE A 57 9.00 11.08 18.92
CA ILE A 57 10.13 10.61 18.09
C ILE A 57 11.24 10.08 19.00
N GLN A 58 11.63 10.83 20.03
CA GLN A 58 12.69 10.37 20.95
C GLN A 58 12.36 9.06 21.66
N THR A 59 11.08 8.78 21.90
CA THR A 59 10.64 7.58 22.64
C THR A 59 10.42 6.38 21.73
N TRP A 60 9.81 6.59 20.55
CA TRP A 60 9.26 5.50 19.72
C TRP A 60 9.97 5.32 18.39
N TRP A 61 10.81 6.26 17.98
CA TRP A 61 11.58 6.15 16.75
C TRP A 61 12.97 5.62 17.03
N GLN A 62 13.41 4.69 16.19
CA GLN A 62 14.77 4.17 16.18
C GLN A 62 15.23 3.96 14.74
N PRO A 63 16.55 4.06 14.46
CA PRO A 63 17.07 3.68 13.16
C PRO A 63 16.81 2.19 12.91
N VAL A 64 16.59 1.84 11.65
CA VAL A 64 16.42 0.44 11.26
C VAL A 64 17.78 -0.24 11.26
N GLU A 65 17.97 -1.16 12.19
CA GLU A 65 19.09 -2.08 12.18
C GLU A 65 18.75 -3.32 11.35
N LEU A 66 19.24 -3.34 10.11
CA LEU A 66 19.22 -4.50 9.25
C LEU A 66 20.44 -5.38 9.59
N ASN A 67 20.50 -5.84 10.84
CA ASN A 67 21.56 -6.74 11.26
C ASN A 67 21.48 -7.97 10.36
N ALA A 68 22.59 -8.32 9.70
CA ALA A 68 22.70 -9.41 8.72
C ALA A 68 22.59 -10.82 9.36
N ARG A 69 21.67 -10.94 10.32
CA ARG A 69 21.45 -12.17 11.05
C ARG A 69 20.62 -13.12 10.18
N PRO A 70 20.88 -14.43 10.24
CA PRO A 70 20.28 -15.41 9.33
C PRO A 70 18.78 -15.66 9.60
N GLU A 71 18.23 -15.15 10.70
CA GLU A 71 16.83 -15.35 11.08
C GLU A 71 15.83 -14.50 10.30
N ASP A 72 14.59 -14.96 10.31
CA ASP A 72 13.44 -14.22 9.82
C ASP A 72 13.12 -13.05 10.74
N GLY A 73 12.53 -12.00 10.18
CA GLY A 73 12.28 -10.76 10.90
C GLY A 73 11.33 -9.81 10.18
N ALA A 74 10.82 -8.85 10.94
CA ALA A 74 9.95 -7.80 10.43
C ALA A 74 10.40 -6.44 10.98
N TRP A 75 10.48 -5.44 10.09
CA TRP A 75 10.80 -4.06 10.44
C TRP A 75 9.67 -3.16 9.96
N TRP A 76 9.06 -2.45 10.89
CA TRP A 76 8.09 -1.42 10.56
C TRP A 76 8.81 -0.13 10.16
N LEU A 77 8.65 0.29 8.90
CA LEU A 77 9.32 1.46 8.33
C LEU A 77 8.45 2.74 8.41
N GLY A 78 7.30 2.63 9.08
CA GLY A 78 6.28 3.66 9.21
C GLY A 78 5.16 3.54 8.17
N HIS A 79 4.00 4.10 8.51
CA HIS A 79 2.76 3.95 7.74
C HIS A 79 2.41 2.45 7.55
N ALA A 80 2.03 2.03 6.34
CA ALA A 80 1.78 0.62 6.00
C ALA A 80 3.05 -0.13 5.53
N SER A 81 4.23 0.52 5.57
CA SER A 81 5.45 -0.07 5.03
C SER A 81 6.13 -1.00 6.05
N VAL A 82 6.20 -2.28 5.71
CA VAL A 82 6.90 -3.30 6.48
C VAL A 82 7.92 -3.98 5.58
N LEU A 83 9.17 -4.04 6.04
CA LEU A 83 10.18 -4.92 5.46
C LEU A 83 10.11 -6.25 6.20
N LEU A 84 10.00 -7.34 5.45
CA LEU A 84 10.00 -8.70 5.97
C LEU A 84 11.24 -9.41 5.44
N ARG A 85 11.90 -10.16 6.31
CA ARG A 85 12.88 -11.17 5.93
C ARG A 85 12.27 -12.53 6.24
N MET A 86 12.15 -13.38 5.22
CA MET A 86 11.54 -14.71 5.33
C MET A 86 12.26 -15.66 4.38
N ASP A 87 12.67 -16.82 4.88
CA ASP A 87 13.39 -17.85 4.09
C ASP A 87 14.58 -17.26 3.31
N GLY A 88 15.31 -16.34 3.95
CA GLY A 88 16.49 -15.68 3.35
C GLY A 88 16.19 -14.60 2.30
N ARG A 89 14.92 -14.20 2.13
CA ARG A 89 14.48 -13.21 1.14
C ARG A 89 13.98 -11.94 1.81
N TYR A 90 14.15 -10.79 1.16
CA TYR A 90 13.56 -9.53 1.60
C TYR A 90 12.34 -9.16 0.78
N LEU A 91 11.23 -8.95 1.48
CA LEU A 91 9.93 -8.59 0.93
C LEU A 91 9.50 -7.25 1.52
N LEU A 92 8.98 -6.34 0.70
CA LEU A 92 8.53 -5.02 1.15
C LEU A 92 7.04 -4.84 0.89
N THR A 93 6.28 -4.37 1.88
CA THR A 93 4.85 -4.05 1.74
C THR A 93 4.63 -2.56 1.56
N ASP A 94 3.65 -2.17 0.73
CA ASP A 94 3.08 -0.81 0.62
C ASP A 94 4.08 0.34 0.85
N PRO A 95 5.10 0.49 -0.02
CA PRO A 95 6.25 1.34 0.26
C PRO A 95 5.88 2.82 0.12
N VAL A 96 5.92 3.54 1.23
CA VAL A 96 5.69 4.99 1.28
C VAL A 96 6.92 5.61 1.93
N PHE A 97 7.88 6.08 1.13
CA PHE A 97 9.08 6.77 1.63
C PHE A 97 9.08 8.28 1.36
N SER A 98 8.11 8.78 0.58
CA SER A 98 7.96 10.20 0.34
C SER A 98 7.57 10.97 1.61
N HIS A 99 7.99 12.24 1.64
CA HIS A 99 7.70 13.16 2.74
C HIS A 99 6.19 13.48 2.86
N ARG A 100 5.43 13.34 1.78
CA ARG A 100 3.97 13.50 1.76
C ARG A 100 3.32 12.28 1.11
N ALA A 101 2.22 11.81 1.69
CA ALA A 101 1.37 10.81 1.08
C ALA A 101 0.33 11.53 0.20
N SER A 102 0.74 11.98 -0.98
CA SER A 102 -0.09 12.79 -1.86
C SER A 102 0.37 12.69 -3.32
N PRO A 103 -0.56 12.75 -4.30
CA PRO A 103 -0.24 12.82 -5.72
C PRO A 103 0.42 14.15 -6.12
N VAL A 104 0.31 15.19 -5.29
CA VAL A 104 0.95 16.50 -5.50
C VAL A 104 1.95 16.82 -4.38
N PRO A 105 3.15 17.32 -4.69
CA PRO A 105 4.24 17.47 -3.72
C PRO A 105 3.99 18.55 -2.65
N PHE A 106 2.97 19.41 -2.82
CA PHE A 106 2.67 20.53 -1.92
C PHE A 106 1.35 20.38 -1.13
N LEU A 107 0.47 19.46 -1.52
CA LEU A 107 -0.82 19.21 -0.84
C LEU A 107 -0.79 17.83 -0.17
N GLY A 108 -1.70 17.57 0.76
CA GLY A 108 -1.86 16.27 1.41
C GLY A 108 -0.98 16.06 2.65
N PRO A 109 -1.24 14.98 3.42
CA PRO A 109 -0.67 14.79 4.75
C PRO A 109 0.85 14.69 4.70
N GLN A 110 1.49 15.56 5.47
CA GLN A 110 2.94 15.56 5.66
C GLN A 110 3.30 14.53 6.73
N ARG A 111 4.32 13.72 6.44
CA ARG A 111 4.92 12.81 7.41
C ARG A 111 5.40 13.63 8.63
N LYS A 112 5.03 13.18 9.83
CA LYS A 112 5.35 13.83 11.11
C LYS A 112 6.53 13.21 11.85
N THR A 113 7.02 12.07 11.39
CA THR A 113 8.19 11.36 11.91
C THR A 113 9.26 11.22 10.82
N PRO A 114 10.55 11.16 11.15
CA PRO A 114 11.58 10.89 10.16
C PRO A 114 11.38 9.51 9.52
N PRO A 115 11.74 9.32 8.23
CA PRO A 115 11.75 7.99 7.63
C PRO A 115 12.74 7.09 8.36
N ALA A 116 12.35 5.83 8.60
CA ALA A 116 13.17 4.88 9.35
C ALA A 116 14.41 4.42 8.54
N ILE A 117 14.30 4.41 7.20
CA ILE A 117 15.35 4.09 6.25
C ILE A 117 15.07 4.77 4.90
N THR A 118 16.09 4.96 4.06
CA THR A 118 15.94 5.46 2.69
C THR A 118 15.84 4.30 1.69
N VAL A 119 15.31 4.59 0.49
CA VAL A 119 15.26 3.57 -0.59
C VAL A 119 16.65 3.10 -0.98
N GLU A 120 17.67 3.95 -0.82
CA GLU A 120 19.08 3.69 -1.14
C GLU A 120 19.79 2.84 -0.06
N SER A 121 19.27 2.81 1.17
CA SER A 121 19.84 2.02 2.28
C SER A 121 19.15 0.67 2.47
N LEU A 122 18.06 0.39 1.75
CA LEU A 122 17.40 -0.93 1.78
C LEU A 122 18.37 -2.06 1.40
N PRO A 123 18.18 -3.28 1.93
CA PRO A 123 18.92 -4.45 1.48
C PRO A 123 18.48 -4.82 0.06
N PRO A 124 19.15 -5.76 -0.62
CA PRO A 124 18.62 -6.35 -1.86
C PRO A 124 17.18 -6.81 -1.63
N LEU A 125 16.23 -6.22 -2.37
CA LEU A 125 14.83 -6.60 -2.30
C LEU A 125 14.50 -7.64 -3.36
N ASP A 126 13.83 -8.70 -2.94
CA ASP A 126 13.39 -9.77 -3.81
C ASP A 126 11.96 -9.56 -4.30
N ALA A 127 11.04 -9.14 -3.41
CA ALA A 127 9.64 -8.90 -3.75
C ALA A 127 9.07 -7.60 -3.17
N LEU A 128 8.10 -7.05 -3.91
CA LEU A 128 7.25 -5.93 -3.51
C LEU A 128 5.80 -6.39 -3.48
N LEU A 129 5.11 -6.17 -2.36
CA LEU A 129 3.73 -6.57 -2.13
C LEU A 129 2.88 -5.32 -1.96
N ILE A 130 1.82 -5.22 -2.75
CA ILE A 130 0.86 -4.13 -2.67
C ILE A 130 -0.44 -4.71 -2.14
N SER A 131 -0.95 -4.17 -1.04
CA SER A 131 -2.16 -4.69 -0.40
C SER A 131 -3.43 -4.17 -1.04
N HIS A 132 -3.46 -2.90 -1.46
CA HIS A 132 -4.68 -2.26 -1.97
C HIS A 132 -4.40 -1.08 -2.91
N ASN A 133 -5.47 -0.70 -3.62
CA ASN A 133 -5.42 0.05 -4.87
C ASN A 133 -5.83 1.52 -4.71
N HIS A 134 -5.14 2.28 -3.85
CA HIS A 134 -5.33 3.73 -3.86
C HIS A 134 -4.50 4.30 -5.03
N TYR A 135 -5.07 4.22 -6.23
CA TYR A 135 -4.44 4.63 -7.50
C TYR A 135 -3.83 6.04 -7.46
N ASP A 136 -4.39 6.92 -6.63
CA ASP A 136 -3.98 8.31 -6.41
C ASP A 136 -2.98 8.49 -5.24
N HIS A 137 -2.74 7.45 -4.43
CA HIS A 137 -1.87 7.51 -3.25
C HIS A 137 -0.71 6.50 -3.22
N LEU A 138 -0.61 5.61 -4.21
CA LEU A 138 0.57 4.76 -4.35
C LEU A 138 1.78 5.64 -4.69
N ASP A 139 2.80 5.64 -3.82
CA ASP A 139 3.96 6.53 -3.89
C ASP A 139 4.79 6.23 -5.15
N ALA A 140 4.38 6.87 -6.25
CA ALA A 140 4.94 6.64 -7.58
C ALA A 140 6.41 7.06 -7.68
N ALA A 141 6.87 7.97 -6.82
CA ALA A 141 8.28 8.34 -6.75
C ALA A 141 9.09 7.22 -6.11
N THR A 142 8.62 6.70 -4.99
CA THR A 142 9.20 5.53 -4.30
C THR A 142 9.24 4.31 -5.22
N VAL A 143 8.12 3.95 -5.86
CA VAL A 143 8.08 2.77 -6.75
C VAL A 143 9.09 2.89 -7.87
N ARG A 144 9.19 4.04 -8.54
CA ARG A 144 10.20 4.24 -9.60
C ARG A 144 11.63 4.11 -9.07
N LYS A 145 11.91 4.61 -7.87
CA LYS A 145 13.24 4.43 -7.25
C LYS A 145 13.54 2.96 -6.98
N LEU A 146 12.59 2.22 -6.40
CA LEU A 146 12.73 0.79 -6.13
C LEU A 146 12.98 -0.01 -7.41
N LEU A 147 12.18 0.20 -8.46
CA LEU A 147 12.31 -0.52 -9.73
C LEU A 147 13.63 -0.22 -10.46
N ARG A 148 14.16 1.00 -10.31
CA ARG A 148 15.49 1.34 -10.85
C ARG A 148 16.62 0.70 -10.05
N ARG A 149 16.50 0.67 -8.71
CA ARG A 149 17.53 0.09 -7.84
C ARG A 149 17.55 -1.44 -7.91
N PHE A 150 16.38 -2.07 -8.09
CA PHE A 150 16.19 -3.51 -8.11
C PHE A 150 15.50 -3.96 -9.41
N PRO A 151 16.22 -4.04 -10.54
CA PRO A 151 15.61 -4.36 -11.85
C PRO A 151 14.97 -5.75 -11.95
N GLY A 152 15.34 -6.68 -11.05
CA GLY A 152 14.78 -8.03 -10.97
C GLY A 152 13.59 -8.18 -10.02
N LEU A 153 13.21 -7.10 -9.31
CA LEU A 153 12.16 -7.11 -8.29
C LEU A 153 10.85 -7.68 -8.85
N ILE A 154 10.32 -8.71 -8.19
CA ILE A 154 8.97 -9.21 -8.49
C ILE A 154 7.95 -8.37 -7.73
N VAL A 155 6.89 -7.95 -8.42
CA VAL A 155 5.83 -7.13 -7.82
C VAL A 155 4.53 -7.92 -7.81
N PHE A 156 4.01 -8.19 -6.61
CA PHE A 156 2.71 -8.79 -6.39
C PHE A 156 1.69 -7.68 -6.12
N VAL A 157 0.64 -7.63 -6.91
CA VAL A 157 -0.38 -6.58 -6.85
C VAL A 157 -1.79 -7.15 -6.97
N PRO A 158 -2.81 -6.44 -6.47
CA PRO A 158 -4.19 -6.77 -6.75
C PRO A 158 -4.49 -6.69 -8.26
N LEU A 159 -5.49 -7.45 -8.70
CA LEU A 159 -5.95 -7.45 -10.08
C LEU A 159 -6.25 -6.02 -10.58
N GLY A 160 -5.69 -5.65 -11.73
CA GLY A 160 -5.90 -4.35 -12.38
C GLY A 160 -4.89 -3.26 -12.03
N LEU A 161 -3.89 -3.55 -11.18
CA LEU A 161 -2.74 -2.65 -10.98
C LEU A 161 -1.56 -2.97 -11.89
N GLY A 162 -1.52 -4.11 -12.56
CA GLY A 162 -0.29 -4.56 -13.21
C GLY A 162 0.23 -3.56 -14.24
N ASP A 163 -0.67 -2.99 -15.04
CA ASP A 163 -0.30 -1.99 -16.05
C ASP A 163 0.23 -0.69 -15.44
N TRP A 164 -0.23 -0.30 -14.25
CA TRP A 164 0.29 0.88 -13.56
C TRP A 164 1.77 0.69 -13.18
N PHE A 165 2.16 -0.53 -12.76
CA PHE A 165 3.53 -0.89 -12.43
C PHE A 165 4.39 -1.10 -13.67
N ARG A 166 3.87 -1.78 -14.70
CA ARG A 166 4.57 -1.98 -15.98
C ARG A 166 4.92 -0.65 -16.64
N ARG A 167 3.99 0.31 -16.68
CA ARG A 167 4.24 1.69 -17.18
C ARG A 167 5.32 2.45 -16.40
N ARG A 168 5.69 1.98 -15.21
CA ARG A 168 6.75 2.57 -14.36
C ARG A 168 8.06 1.78 -14.38
N GLY A 169 8.16 0.76 -15.24
CA GLY A 169 9.39 -0.01 -15.47
C GLY A 169 9.45 -1.34 -14.74
N ALA A 170 8.36 -1.80 -14.12
CA ALA A 170 8.32 -3.14 -13.53
C ALA A 170 8.33 -4.20 -14.64
N LYS A 171 9.30 -5.12 -14.57
CA LYS A 171 9.47 -6.21 -15.55
C LYS A 171 8.70 -7.46 -15.14
N ASN A 172 8.64 -7.73 -13.84
CA ASN A 172 8.03 -8.92 -13.26
C ASN A 172 6.84 -8.48 -12.40
N VAL A 173 5.61 -8.64 -12.91
CA VAL A 173 4.39 -8.27 -12.19
C VAL A 173 3.42 -9.44 -12.18
N VAL A 174 2.98 -9.81 -10.99
CA VAL A 174 1.97 -10.85 -10.74
C VAL A 174 0.73 -10.18 -10.20
N GLU A 175 -0.37 -10.31 -10.93
CA GLU A 175 -1.68 -9.80 -10.54
C GLU A 175 -2.48 -10.94 -9.92
N LEU A 176 -3.03 -10.71 -8.73
CA LEU A 176 -3.84 -11.69 -8.01
C LEU A 176 -5.23 -11.12 -7.75
N ASP A 177 -6.25 -11.90 -8.09
CA ASP A 177 -7.62 -11.70 -7.65
C ASP A 177 -7.85 -12.30 -6.25
N TRP A 178 -8.97 -11.98 -5.61
CA TRP A 178 -9.33 -12.52 -4.30
C TRP A 178 -9.30 -14.05 -4.30
N TRP A 179 -8.66 -14.60 -3.27
CA TRP A 179 -8.42 -16.03 -3.05
C TRP A 179 -7.48 -16.71 -4.03
N GLN A 180 -6.96 -15.99 -5.02
CA GLN A 180 -5.86 -16.49 -5.83
C GLN A 180 -4.56 -16.48 -5.02
N ASN A 181 -3.67 -17.40 -5.39
CA ASN A 181 -2.35 -17.51 -4.79
C ASN A 181 -1.27 -17.55 -5.88
N ALA A 182 -0.08 -17.14 -5.49
CA ALA A 182 1.14 -17.36 -6.26
C ALA A 182 2.14 -18.10 -5.38
N ASN A 183 2.71 -19.18 -5.91
CA ASN A 183 3.91 -19.77 -5.34
C ASN A 183 5.12 -19.10 -5.98
N TRP A 184 5.93 -18.44 -5.16
CA TRP A 184 7.16 -17.82 -5.59
C TRP A 184 8.26 -18.24 -4.63
N GLN A 185 9.15 -19.08 -5.15
CA GLN A 185 10.39 -19.45 -4.48
C GLN A 185 10.18 -20.08 -3.09
N GLY A 186 9.18 -20.95 -2.96
CA GLY A 186 8.82 -21.61 -1.70
C GLY A 186 7.83 -20.82 -0.86
N ILE A 187 7.67 -19.51 -1.10
CA ILE A 187 6.70 -18.66 -0.40
C ILE A 187 5.37 -18.67 -1.16
N THR A 188 4.27 -18.97 -0.45
CA THR A 188 2.92 -18.87 -1.01
C THR A 188 2.29 -17.55 -0.59
N LEU A 189 2.01 -16.69 -1.57
CA LEU A 189 1.28 -15.44 -1.38
C LEU A 189 -0.18 -15.67 -1.73
N THR A 190 -1.10 -15.35 -0.81
CA THR A 190 -2.55 -15.46 -1.06
C THR A 190 -3.17 -14.07 -0.97
N ALA A 191 -3.89 -13.66 -2.02
CA ALA A 191 -4.67 -12.43 -1.99
C ALA A 191 -5.97 -12.67 -1.22
N VAL A 192 -6.19 -11.90 -0.16
CA VAL A 192 -7.42 -11.97 0.65
C VAL A 192 -8.24 -10.70 0.46
N PRO A 193 -9.59 -10.77 0.56
CA PRO A 193 -10.43 -9.59 0.47
C PRO A 193 -10.08 -8.60 1.59
N ALA A 194 -9.84 -7.34 1.22
CA ALA A 194 -9.71 -6.25 2.16
C ALA A 194 -10.94 -5.34 2.04
N GLN A 195 -11.66 -5.16 3.15
CA GLN A 195 -12.71 -4.14 3.23
C GLN A 195 -12.06 -2.82 3.64
N HIS A 196 -11.84 -1.94 2.67
CA HIS A 196 -11.35 -0.60 2.92
C HIS A 196 -12.28 0.45 2.34
N TRP A 197 -12.41 1.59 3.03
CA TRP A 197 -13.05 2.77 2.47
C TRP A 197 -12.10 3.41 1.46
N SER A 198 -12.21 3.03 0.20
CA SER A 198 -11.47 3.70 -0.86
C SER A 198 -12.15 5.02 -1.19
N MET A 199 -11.50 6.14 -0.83
CA MET A 199 -11.88 7.46 -1.31
C MET A 199 -11.26 7.65 -2.70
N ALA A 200 -11.92 7.14 -3.74
CA ALA A 200 -11.63 7.52 -5.11
C ALA A 200 -12.64 8.58 -5.53
N TYR A 201 -12.16 9.77 -5.92
CA TYR A 201 -12.95 10.66 -6.75
C TYR A 201 -13.09 10.04 -8.15
N ALA A 202 -13.93 9.02 -8.26
CA ALA A 202 -14.42 8.45 -9.52
C ALA A 202 -15.68 7.64 -9.21
N VAL A 203 -16.80 8.36 -9.07
CA VAL A 203 -18.19 7.92 -9.33
C VAL A 203 -18.52 6.50 -8.84
N GLU A 204 -18.97 6.39 -7.59
CA GLU A 204 -20.07 5.46 -7.29
C GLU A 204 -21.33 6.02 -7.96
N SER A 205 -21.91 5.26 -8.89
CA SER A 205 -23.27 5.47 -9.39
C SER A 205 -24.16 4.34 -8.90
#